data_AF-A0A817QXV9-F1
#
_entry.id   AF-A0A817QXV9-F1
#
_cell.length_a   1.000
_cell.length_b   1.000
_cell.length_c   1.000
_cell.angle_alpha   90.00
_cell.angle_beta   90.00
_cell.angle_gamma   90.00
#
_symmetry.space_group_name_H-M   'P 1'
#
loop_
_entity.id
_entity.type
_entity.pdbx_description
1 polymer ?
#
loop_
_entity_poly.entity_id
_entity_poly.type
_entity_poly.pdbx_seq_one_letter_code
_entity_poly.pdbx_strand_id
1 'polypeptide(L)'
;YDFDLTPNNIQYNNLLENNNTEFRFINQLPPSIIIIEKLDRELKEKYYFNYCAYEGIYEEQRSCCIKVIIIITDINDNSLQFQHNQQLPLIINVSEYTSIHTELIQMKAVDSDEGLNGQIIYSFSKWTLNDKTINDLFYINPSNGSIILLKQLDYEQRNNYELQIEAVDLGPNAIPTYVNVFFYR
;
A
#
# COMPACT_ATOMS: atom_id res chain seq x y z
N TYR A 1 20.02 0.70 34.78
CA TYR A 1 20.13 0.67 36.25
C TYR A 1 21.60 0.54 36.56
N ASP A 2 22.17 1.56 37.17
CA ASP A 2 23.54 1.53 37.66
C ASP A 2 23.53 0.93 39.08
N PHE A 3 24.46 0.02 39.34
CA PHE A 3 24.58 -0.70 40.62
C PHE A 3 25.53 0.00 41.60
N ASP A 4 26.24 1.05 41.17
CA ASP A 4 27.20 1.75 42.01
C ASP A 4 26.55 2.96 42.71
N LEU A 5 26.43 2.90 44.04
CA LEU A 5 25.88 3.95 44.93
C LEU A 5 26.77 5.20 45.06
N THR A 6 27.63 5.50 44.08
CA THR A 6 28.45 6.73 44.08
C THR A 6 27.81 7.81 43.18
N PRO A 7 28.12 9.11 43.35
CA PRO A 7 27.42 10.19 42.65
C PRO A 7 27.71 10.28 41.14
N ASN A 8 28.32 9.26 40.54
CA ASN A 8 28.57 9.18 39.10
C ASN A 8 27.32 8.74 38.35
N ASN A 9 26.23 9.47 38.58
CA ASN A 9 25.04 9.38 37.75
C ASN A 9 25.40 9.63 36.29
N ILE A 10 24.72 8.96 35.36
CA ILE A 10 24.70 9.30 33.93
C ILE A 10 24.57 10.83 33.82
N GLN A 11 25.60 11.47 33.27
CA GLN A 11 25.69 12.93 33.27
C GLN A 11 24.82 13.52 32.17
N TYR A 12 24.82 12.88 31.00
CA TYR A 12 23.94 13.25 29.90
C TYR A 12 23.75 12.09 28.93
N ASN A 13 22.62 12.14 28.23
CA ASN A 13 22.28 11.23 27.15
C ASN A 13 22.32 11.98 25.82
N ASN A 14 22.68 11.28 24.75
CA ASN A 14 22.61 11.84 23.41
C ASN A 14 22.02 10.84 22.42
N LEU A 15 21.29 11.36 21.44
CA LEU A 15 20.82 10.61 20.29
C LEU A 15 21.59 11.08 19.05
N LEU A 16 22.58 10.30 18.65
CA LEU A 16 23.37 10.55 17.45
C LEU A 16 22.58 10.15 16.20
N GLU A 17 23.00 10.68 15.05
CA GLU A 17 22.35 10.47 13.74
C GLU A 17 20.91 11.03 13.65
N ASN A 18 20.51 11.88 14.60
CA ASN A 18 19.21 12.55 14.60
C ASN A 18 19.19 13.83 13.74
N ASN A 19 19.53 13.71 12.46
CA ASN A 19 19.52 14.81 11.48
C ASN A 19 18.19 14.92 10.70
N ASN A 20 17.14 14.26 11.20
CA ASN A 20 15.83 14.23 10.55
C ASN A 20 14.89 15.28 11.18
N THR A 21 13.79 15.57 10.49
CA THR A 21 12.82 16.58 10.92
C THR A 21 11.67 15.99 11.72
N GLU A 22 11.49 14.69 11.68
CA GLU A 22 10.33 13.99 12.23
C GLU A 22 10.46 13.64 13.71
N PHE A 23 11.69 13.44 14.20
CA PHE A 23 11.98 13.02 15.56
C PHE A 23 12.83 14.02 16.32
N ARG A 24 12.44 14.25 17.57
CA ARG A 24 13.21 15.05 18.52
C ARG A 24 13.57 14.22 19.74
N PHE A 25 14.85 14.25 20.10
CA PHE A 25 15.31 13.71 21.38
C PHE A 25 15.09 14.73 22.50
N ILE A 26 14.47 14.28 23.59
CA ILE A 26 14.28 15.04 24.82
C ILE A 26 15.14 14.42 25.90
N ASN A 27 16.21 15.14 26.26
CA ASN A 27 17.12 14.75 27.33
C ASN A 27 16.51 15.10 28.70
N GLN A 28 15.52 14.31 29.11
CA GLN A 28 14.89 14.37 30.44
C GLN A 28 15.10 13.02 31.17
N LEU A 29 14.55 12.89 32.38
CA LEU A 29 14.59 11.65 33.16
C LEU A 29 13.15 11.14 33.37
N PRO A 30 12.71 10.06 32.69
CA PRO A 30 13.44 9.25 31.71
C PRO A 30 13.58 9.92 30.32
N PRO A 31 14.64 9.65 29.56
CA PRO A 31 14.83 10.23 28.23
C PRO A 31 13.77 9.72 27.26
N SER A 32 13.38 10.54 26.29
CA SER A 32 12.33 10.19 25.33
C SER A 32 12.63 10.70 23.93
N ILE A 33 12.22 9.92 22.93
CA ILE A 33 12.17 10.34 21.53
C ILE A 33 10.70 10.66 21.24
N ILE A 34 10.42 11.86 20.77
CA ILE A 34 9.07 12.30 20.43
C ILE A 34 8.96 12.57 18.94
N ILE A 35 7.76 12.36 18.40
CA ILE A 35 7.41 12.71 17.03
C ILE A 35 7.04 14.19 17.02
N ILE A 36 7.60 14.95 16.07
CA ILE A 36 7.34 16.39 15.90
C ILE A 36 6.76 16.75 14.53
N GLU A 37 6.81 15.85 13.56
CA GLU A 37 6.19 16.00 12.24
C GLU A 37 5.39 14.75 11.86
N LYS A 38 4.53 14.85 10.83
CA LYS A 38 3.79 13.69 10.32
C LYS A 38 4.78 12.63 9.81
N LEU A 39 4.55 11.38 10.18
CA LEU A 39 5.26 10.23 9.64
C LEU A 39 4.54 9.71 8.40
N ASP A 40 5.32 9.32 7.40
CA ASP A 40 4.87 8.80 6.12
C ASP A 40 5.81 7.63 5.77
N ARG A 41 5.25 6.42 5.70
CA ARG A 41 6.03 5.19 5.48
C ARG A 41 6.54 5.15 4.04
N GLU A 42 5.73 5.58 3.09
CA GLU A 42 6.00 5.60 1.66
C GLU A 42 7.15 6.55 1.35
N LEU A 43 7.26 7.64 2.11
CA LEU A 43 8.42 8.51 2.08
C LEU A 43 9.63 7.88 2.78
N LYS A 44 9.43 7.29 3.97
CA LYS A 44 10.52 6.71 4.76
C LYS A 44 10.07 5.66 5.78
N GLU A 45 10.38 4.40 5.50
CA GLU A 45 10.00 3.24 6.32
C GLU A 45 10.78 3.06 7.64
N LYS A 46 12.03 3.55 7.72
CA LYS A 46 12.94 3.26 8.85
C LYS A 46 13.82 4.43 9.22
N TYR A 47 14.05 4.57 10.52
CA TYR A 47 14.98 5.52 11.11
C TYR A 47 15.98 4.78 11.98
N TYR A 48 17.25 5.14 11.83
CA TYR A 48 18.37 4.57 12.57
C TYR A 48 18.97 5.66 13.44
N PHE A 49 19.15 5.36 14.72
CA PHE A 49 19.81 6.24 15.67
C PHE A 49 20.83 5.46 16.47
N ASN A 50 21.81 6.18 17.01
CA ASN A 50 22.72 5.65 18.01
C ASN A 50 22.50 6.41 19.32
N TYR A 51 21.87 5.76 20.30
CA TYR A 51 21.65 6.32 21.63
C TYR A 51 22.87 6.03 22.49
N CYS A 52 23.50 7.08 23.02
CA CYS A 52 24.67 6.96 23.88
C CYS A 52 24.41 7.57 25.26
N ALA A 53 24.72 6.80 26.30
CA ALA A 53 24.77 7.28 27.67
C ALA A 53 26.23 7.53 28.05
N TYR A 54 26.49 8.66 28.71
CA TYR A 54 27.83 9.06 29.11
C TYR A 54 27.95 9.20 30.62
N GLU A 55 29.06 8.70 31.14
CA GLU A 55 29.43 8.73 32.56
C GLU A 55 30.83 9.33 32.72
N GLY A 56 31.04 10.16 33.75
CA GLY A 56 32.33 10.78 34.04
C GLY A 56 32.54 12.19 33.46
N ILE A 57 33.64 12.83 33.85
CA ILE A 57 34.10 14.15 33.37
C ILE A 57 35.06 14.00 32.19
N TYR A 58 35.16 15.03 31.34
CA TYR A 58 35.80 15.05 30.00
C TYR A 58 37.09 14.22 29.79
N GLU A 59 37.95 14.05 30.80
CA GLU A 59 39.22 13.31 30.67
C GLU A 59 39.08 11.78 30.90
N GLU A 60 38.01 11.31 31.55
CA GLU A 60 37.73 9.90 31.85
C GLU A 60 36.30 9.49 31.48
N GLN A 61 35.75 10.09 30.42
CA GLN A 61 34.39 9.82 30.00
C GLN A 61 34.23 8.39 29.48
N ARG A 62 33.34 7.62 30.12
CA ARG A 62 32.86 6.34 29.61
C ARG A 62 31.57 6.56 28.84
N SER A 63 31.40 5.80 27.76
CA SER A 63 30.17 5.79 27.00
C SER A 63 29.73 4.38 26.68
N CYS A 64 28.42 4.18 26.67
CA CYS A 64 27.80 2.98 26.12
C CYS A 64 26.76 3.42 25.11
N CYS A 65 26.82 2.85 23.92
CA CYS A 65 25.92 3.20 22.83
C CYS A 65 25.13 1.97 22.39
N ILE A 66 23.86 2.18 22.05
CA ILE A 66 22.98 1.17 21.47
C ILE A 66 22.33 1.72 20.20
N LYS A 67 22.16 0.84 19.21
CA LYS A 67 21.42 1.16 18.00
C LYS A 67 19.92 1.12 18.30
N VAL A 68 19.24 2.22 18.01
CA VAL A 68 17.78 2.32 18.05
C VAL A 68 17.27 2.33 16.62
N ILE A 69 16.34 1.43 16.32
CA ILE A 69 15.70 1.33 15.00
C ILE A 69 14.22 1.61 15.22
N ILE A 70 13.71 2.68 14.61
CA ILE A 70 12.28 2.96 14.56
C ILE A 70 11.77 2.49 13.20
N ILE A 71 10.82 1.57 13.22
CA ILE A 71 10.15 1.03 12.04
C ILE A 71 8.77 1.68 11.98
N ILE A 72 8.47 2.36 10.88
CA ILE A 72 7.16 2.98 10.67
C ILE A 72 6.20 1.88 10.22
N THR A 73 5.08 1.74 10.93
CA THR A 73 4.03 0.80 10.55
C THR A 73 3.20 1.37 9.40
N ASP A 74 2.90 0.51 8.44
CA ASP A 74 2.05 0.84 7.30
C ASP A 74 0.60 1.11 7.71
N ILE A 75 -0.05 2.04 7.02
CA ILE A 75 -1.48 2.29 7.08
C ILE A 75 -2.01 2.32 5.65
N ASN A 76 -3.26 1.89 5.44
CA ASN A 76 -3.89 2.04 4.14
C ASN A 76 -4.31 3.50 3.94
N ASP A 77 -3.39 4.33 3.46
CA ASP A 77 -3.64 5.73 3.11
C ASP A 77 -3.32 6.07 1.64
N ASN A 78 -2.88 5.08 0.86
CA ASN A 78 -2.78 5.21 -0.58
C ASN A 78 -4.06 4.76 -1.27
N SER A 79 -4.22 5.19 -2.52
CA SER A 79 -5.34 4.77 -3.35
C SER A 79 -4.83 3.97 -4.52
N LEU A 80 -5.45 2.81 -4.73
CA LEU A 80 -5.26 1.94 -5.88
C LEU A 80 -5.36 2.71 -7.20
N GLN A 81 -4.50 2.38 -8.16
CA GLN A 81 -4.56 2.94 -9.51
C GLN A 81 -4.48 1.84 -10.57
N PHE A 82 -5.40 1.88 -11.54
CA PHE A 82 -5.30 1.01 -12.71
C PHE A 82 -4.15 1.45 -13.62
N GLN A 83 -3.25 0.52 -13.93
CA GLN A 83 -2.10 0.74 -14.79
C GLN A 83 -2.26 -0.04 -16.10
N HIS A 84 -2.57 0.68 -17.18
CA HIS A 84 -2.57 0.14 -18.54
C HIS A 84 -1.75 1.03 -19.47
N ASN A 85 -1.13 0.41 -20.47
CA ASN A 85 -0.39 1.14 -21.52
C ASN A 85 -1.31 1.95 -22.45
N GLN A 86 -2.60 1.65 -22.44
CA GLN A 86 -3.63 2.35 -23.20
C GLN A 86 -4.31 3.42 -22.35
N GLN A 87 -4.87 4.43 -23.00
CA GLN A 87 -5.65 5.45 -22.31
C GLN A 87 -6.93 4.82 -21.72
N LEU A 88 -7.26 5.21 -20.49
CA LEU A 88 -8.53 4.83 -19.86
C LEU A 88 -9.65 5.78 -20.35
N PRO A 89 -10.88 5.29 -20.59
CA PRO A 89 -11.34 3.90 -20.41
C PRO A 89 -10.81 2.94 -21.48
N LEU A 90 -10.77 1.64 -21.15
CA LEU A 90 -10.27 0.62 -22.08
C LEU A 90 -11.33 0.30 -23.13
N ILE A 91 -10.91 0.29 -24.40
CA ILE A 91 -11.77 0.04 -25.56
C ILE A 91 -11.15 -1.15 -26.30
N ILE A 92 -11.82 -2.30 -26.29
CA ILE A 92 -11.30 -3.58 -26.79
C ILE A 92 -12.24 -4.16 -27.85
N ASN A 93 -11.68 -4.44 -29.03
CA ASN A 93 -12.39 -5.18 -30.07
C ASN A 93 -12.37 -6.67 -29.73
N VAL A 94 -13.54 -7.30 -29.68
CA VAL A 94 -13.72 -8.74 -29.47
C VAL A 94 -14.64 -9.28 -30.56
N SER A 95 -14.21 -10.34 -31.22
CA SER A 95 -15.03 -11.00 -32.23
C SER A 95 -16.16 -11.83 -31.59
N GLU A 96 -17.35 -11.88 -32.20
CA GLU A 96 -18.42 -12.83 -31.83
C GLU A 96 -17.98 -14.30 -31.91
N TYR A 97 -17.01 -14.60 -32.77
CA TYR A 97 -16.44 -15.95 -32.93
C TYR A 97 -15.41 -16.30 -31.84
N THR A 98 -15.18 -15.41 -30.88
CA THR A 98 -14.27 -15.67 -29.76
C THR A 98 -14.77 -16.89 -28.98
N SER A 99 -13.87 -17.85 -28.74
CA SER A 99 -14.21 -19.06 -28.02
C SER A 99 -14.57 -18.76 -26.56
N ILE A 100 -15.53 -19.49 -26.01
CA ILE A 100 -15.79 -19.44 -24.57
C ILE A 100 -14.55 -19.89 -23.78
N HIS A 101 -14.43 -19.40 -22.56
CA HIS A 101 -13.27 -19.52 -21.66
C HIS A 101 -11.99 -18.82 -22.15
N THR A 102 -12.09 -17.96 -23.17
CA THR A 102 -10.98 -17.10 -23.58
C THR A 102 -10.82 -15.94 -22.60
N GLU A 103 -9.58 -15.67 -22.19
CA GLU A 103 -9.21 -14.44 -21.48
C GLU A 103 -9.18 -13.27 -22.48
N LEU A 104 -10.05 -12.28 -22.27
CA LEU A 104 -10.18 -11.12 -23.14
C LEU A 104 -9.17 -10.03 -22.80
N ILE A 105 -9.00 -9.79 -21.50
CA ILE A 105 -8.04 -8.84 -20.96
C ILE A 105 -7.74 -9.15 -19.50
N GLN A 106 -6.51 -8.87 -19.08
CA GLN A 106 -6.11 -8.86 -17.69
C GLN A 106 -6.07 -7.44 -17.16
N MET A 107 -6.87 -7.15 -16.14
CA MET A 107 -6.84 -5.88 -15.44
C MET A 107 -5.64 -5.81 -14.49
N LYS A 108 -4.97 -4.66 -14.46
CA LYS A 108 -3.87 -4.42 -13.53
C LYS A 108 -4.10 -3.14 -12.75
N ALA A 109 -4.30 -3.27 -11.45
CA ALA A 109 -4.21 -2.19 -10.49
C ALA A 109 -2.91 -2.31 -9.67
N VAL A 110 -2.44 -1.20 -9.13
CA VAL A 110 -1.26 -1.12 -8.28
C VAL A 110 -1.61 -0.28 -7.06
N ASP A 111 -1.15 -0.75 -5.90
CA ASP A 111 -1.13 0.00 -4.64
C ASP A 111 0.32 0.16 -4.19
N SER A 112 0.63 1.26 -3.50
CA SER A 112 1.96 1.52 -2.92
C SER A 112 2.09 1.01 -1.48
N ASP A 113 0.98 0.61 -0.85
CA ASP A 113 0.95 0.06 0.51
C ASP A 113 1.55 -1.37 0.59
N GLU A 114 1.95 -1.81 1.79
CA GLU A 114 2.64 -3.10 1.98
C GLU A 114 1.73 -4.21 2.55
N GLY A 115 2.07 -5.44 2.19
CA GLY A 115 1.39 -6.63 2.70
C GLY A 115 -0.05 -6.70 2.20
N LEU A 116 -0.99 -6.92 3.11
CA LEU A 116 -2.42 -7.01 2.77
C LEU A 116 -2.98 -5.68 2.26
N ASN A 117 -2.44 -4.54 2.71
CA ASN A 117 -2.86 -3.22 2.24
C ASN A 117 -2.53 -3.02 0.75
N GLY A 118 -1.56 -3.76 0.21
CA GLY A 118 -1.27 -3.80 -1.23
C GLY A 118 -1.86 -5.00 -1.98
N GLN A 119 -2.60 -5.89 -1.31
CA GLN A 119 -3.19 -7.07 -1.95
C GLN A 119 -4.56 -6.74 -2.54
N ILE A 120 -4.65 -6.83 -3.87
CA ILE A 120 -5.81 -6.35 -4.63
C ILE A 120 -6.78 -7.48 -4.96
N ILE A 121 -8.08 -7.22 -4.78
CA ILE A 121 -9.18 -8.05 -5.25
C ILE A 121 -9.92 -7.32 -6.37
N TYR A 122 -10.21 -8.04 -7.45
CA TYR A 122 -10.98 -7.53 -8.58
C TYR A 122 -12.42 -8.10 -8.58
N SER A 123 -13.38 -7.25 -8.93
CA SER A 123 -14.78 -7.66 -9.12
C SER A 123 -15.47 -6.79 -10.17
N PHE A 124 -16.66 -7.20 -10.61
CA PHE A 124 -17.55 -6.28 -11.31
C PHE A 124 -18.22 -5.35 -10.30
N SER A 125 -18.35 -4.07 -10.64
CA SER A 125 -19.04 -3.12 -9.78
C SER A 125 -20.52 -3.47 -9.66
N LYS A 126 -21.18 -2.95 -8.62
CA LYS A 126 -22.64 -3.11 -8.46
C LYS A 126 -23.43 -2.66 -9.69
N TRP A 127 -22.95 -1.63 -10.40
CA TRP A 127 -23.59 -1.16 -11.63
C TRP A 127 -23.57 -2.24 -12.71
N THR A 128 -22.41 -2.87 -12.93
CA THR A 128 -22.25 -3.98 -13.88
C THR A 128 -23.02 -5.22 -13.44
N LEU A 129 -22.98 -5.55 -12.15
CA LEU A 129 -23.69 -6.71 -11.60
C LEU A 129 -25.23 -6.61 -11.69
N ASN A 130 -25.79 -5.40 -11.85
CA ASN A 130 -27.22 -5.24 -12.06
C ASN A 130 -27.67 -5.71 -13.46
N ASP A 131 -26.75 -5.81 -14.41
CA ASP A 131 -27.02 -6.35 -15.74
C ASP A 131 -26.80 -7.87 -15.75
N LYS A 132 -27.91 -8.60 -15.63
CA LYS A 132 -27.89 -10.08 -15.63
C LYS A 132 -27.26 -10.67 -16.89
N THR A 133 -27.35 -10.00 -18.03
CA THR A 133 -26.76 -10.51 -19.27
C THR A 133 -25.23 -10.51 -19.19
N ILE A 134 -24.66 -9.47 -18.59
CA ILE A 134 -23.22 -9.37 -18.36
C ILE A 134 -22.73 -10.44 -17.39
N ASN A 135 -23.44 -10.66 -16.28
CA ASN A 135 -23.07 -11.66 -15.27
C ASN A 135 -23.01 -13.09 -15.83
N ASP A 136 -23.82 -13.36 -16.84
CA ASP A 136 -23.88 -14.64 -17.54
C ASP A 136 -22.80 -14.78 -18.61
N LEU A 137 -22.32 -13.66 -19.16
CA LEU A 137 -21.38 -13.61 -20.29
C LEU A 137 -19.93 -13.50 -19.84
N PHE A 138 -19.66 -12.82 -18.73
CA PHE A 138 -18.30 -12.50 -18.31
C PHE A 138 -18.05 -12.95 -16.87
N TYR A 139 -16.82 -13.38 -16.62
CA TYR A 139 -16.27 -13.63 -15.31
C TYR A 139 -15.02 -12.79 -15.13
N ILE A 140 -14.79 -12.25 -13.94
CA ILE A 140 -13.50 -11.66 -13.57
C ILE A 140 -12.87 -12.50 -12.48
N ASN A 141 -11.63 -12.90 -12.69
CA ASN A 141 -10.87 -13.61 -11.68
C ASN A 141 -10.41 -12.62 -10.59
N PRO A 142 -10.82 -12.82 -9.33
CA PRO A 142 -10.55 -11.87 -8.25
C PRO A 142 -9.08 -11.75 -7.88
N SER A 143 -8.25 -12.75 -8.20
CA SER A 143 -6.85 -12.79 -7.78
C SER A 143 -5.89 -12.13 -8.76
N ASN A 144 -6.23 -12.10 -10.05
CA ASN A 144 -5.32 -11.64 -11.10
C ASN A 144 -5.96 -10.64 -12.08
N GLY A 145 -7.26 -10.33 -11.95
CA GLY A 145 -7.96 -9.36 -12.78
C GLY A 145 -8.31 -9.85 -14.19
N SER A 146 -8.14 -11.13 -14.52
CA SER A 146 -8.46 -11.68 -15.85
C SER A 146 -9.98 -11.68 -16.09
N ILE A 147 -10.42 -10.99 -17.15
CA ILE A 147 -11.80 -11.03 -17.65
C ILE A 147 -11.92 -12.17 -18.67
N ILE A 148 -12.79 -13.14 -18.36
CA ILE A 148 -12.98 -14.38 -19.11
C ILE A 148 -14.39 -14.41 -19.69
N LEU A 149 -14.50 -14.77 -20.97
CA LEU A 149 -15.77 -14.98 -21.64
C LEU A 149 -16.39 -16.33 -21.25
N LEU A 150 -17.62 -16.37 -20.77
CA LEU A 150 -18.32 -17.60 -20.36
C LEU A 150 -19.29 -18.14 -21.41
N LYS A 151 -19.88 -17.25 -22.23
CA LYS A 151 -20.84 -17.59 -23.29
C LYS A 151 -20.48 -16.84 -24.57
N GLN A 152 -20.94 -17.33 -25.72
CA GLN A 152 -20.70 -16.66 -27.00
C GLN A 152 -21.34 -15.27 -27.01
N LEU A 153 -20.64 -14.31 -27.61
CA LEU A 153 -21.17 -12.97 -27.85
C LEU A 153 -22.09 -13.01 -29.07
N ASP A 154 -23.15 -12.22 -29.02
CA ASP A 154 -24.08 -12.00 -30.12
C ASP A 154 -24.23 -10.49 -30.29
N TYR A 155 -23.58 -9.94 -31.33
CA TYR A 155 -23.60 -8.50 -31.58
C TYR A 155 -24.86 -8.05 -32.32
N GLU A 156 -25.65 -8.97 -32.87
CA GLU A 156 -26.98 -8.69 -33.41
C GLU A 156 -28.01 -8.45 -32.30
N GLN A 157 -27.84 -9.12 -31.15
CA GLN A 157 -28.64 -8.89 -29.95
C GLN A 157 -28.17 -7.68 -29.14
N ARG A 158 -26.85 -7.45 -29.05
CA ARG A 158 -26.26 -6.35 -28.28
C ARG A 158 -24.95 -5.85 -28.88
N ASN A 159 -24.98 -4.61 -29.37
CA ASN A 159 -23.87 -4.02 -30.13
C ASN A 159 -22.60 -3.72 -29.31
N ASN A 160 -22.71 -3.61 -27.98
CA ASN A 160 -21.56 -3.37 -27.09
C ASN A 160 -21.82 -3.87 -25.66
N TYR A 161 -20.73 -4.12 -24.94
CA TYR A 161 -20.76 -4.46 -23.52
C TYR A 161 -19.87 -3.47 -22.77
N GLU A 162 -20.46 -2.72 -21.85
CA GLU A 162 -19.72 -1.84 -20.94
C GLU A 162 -19.64 -2.51 -19.58
N LEU A 163 -18.42 -2.79 -19.14
CA LEU A 163 -18.12 -3.35 -17.82
C LEU A 163 -17.41 -2.30 -17.00
N GLN A 164 -17.87 -2.06 -15.78
CA GLN A 164 -17.15 -1.30 -14.78
C GLN A 164 -16.51 -2.28 -13.83
N ILE A 165 -15.19 -2.30 -13.85
CA ILE A 165 -14.37 -3.12 -12.97
C ILE A 165 -14.12 -2.35 -11.69
N GLU A 166 -14.24 -3.03 -10.58
CA GLU A 166 -13.91 -2.57 -9.23
C GLU A 166 -12.63 -3.30 -8.79
N ALA A 167 -11.67 -2.54 -8.28
CA ALA A 167 -10.49 -3.05 -7.59
C ALA A 167 -10.46 -2.47 -6.17
N VAL A 168 -10.24 -3.34 -5.18
CA VAL A 168 -10.20 -2.98 -3.77
C VAL A 168 -9.05 -3.74 -3.12
N ASP A 169 -8.30 -3.08 -2.24
CA ASP A 169 -7.27 -3.71 -1.44
C ASP A 169 -7.89 -4.43 -0.22
N LEU A 170 -7.06 -5.16 0.54
CA LEU A 170 -7.50 -5.88 1.74
C LEU A 170 -7.23 -5.13 3.05
N GLY A 171 -6.80 -3.87 2.97
CA GLY A 171 -6.53 -3.00 4.10
C GLY A 171 -7.80 -2.45 4.76
N PRO A 172 -7.70 -1.98 6.00
CA PRO A 172 -8.81 -1.31 6.68
C PRO A 172 -9.13 0.03 6.02
N ASN A 173 -10.42 0.33 5.85
CA ASN A 173 -10.92 1.54 5.16
C ASN A 173 -10.56 1.61 3.66
N ALA A 174 -10.31 0.48 3.02
CA ALA A 174 -10.05 0.37 1.59
C ALA A 174 -11.07 1.18 0.76
N ILE A 175 -10.54 2.01 -0.15
CA ILE A 175 -11.34 2.81 -1.06
C ILE A 175 -11.39 2.10 -2.41
N PRO A 176 -12.57 1.63 -2.86
CA PRO A 176 -12.67 0.95 -4.15
C PRO A 176 -12.36 1.93 -5.29
N THR A 177 -11.55 1.47 -6.24
CA THR A 177 -11.27 2.20 -7.49
C THR A 177 -11.94 1.51 -8.66
N TYR A 178 -12.40 2.31 -9.62
CA TYR A 178 -13.19 1.83 -10.75
C TYR A 178 -12.56 2.18 -12.09
N VAL A 179 -12.76 1.30 -13.07
CA VAL A 179 -12.39 1.55 -14.47
C VAL A 179 -13.42 0.96 -15.40
N ASN A 180 -13.76 1.68 -16.47
CA ASN A 180 -14.67 1.19 -17.48
C ASN A 180 -13.90 0.49 -18.61
N VAL A 181 -14.44 -0.64 -19.05
CA VAL A 181 -13.97 -1.46 -20.16
C VAL A 181 -15.13 -1.64 -21.13
N PHE A 182 -14.89 -1.29 -22.39
CA PHE A 182 -15.87 -1.36 -23.46
C PHE A 182 -15.47 -2.46 -24.45
N PHE A 183 -16.31 -3.48 -24.59
CA PHE A 183 -16.19 -4.50 -25.62
C PHE A 183 -17.12 -4.19 -26.79
N TYR A 184 -16.56 -4.17 -27.99
CA TYR A 184 -17.26 -3.95 -29.25
C TYR A 184 -16.76 -4.92 -30.32
N ARG A 185 -17.50 -5.01 -31.42
CA ARG A 185 -17.16 -5.85 -32.57
C ARG A 185 -15.87 -5.44 -33.27
#